data_AF-A0A944Q3R3-F1
#
_entry.id   AF-A0A944Q3R3-F1
#
_cell.length_a   1.000
_cell.length_b   1.000
_cell.length_c   1.000
_cell.angle_alpha   90.00
_cell.angle_beta   90.00
_cell.angle_gamma   90.00
#
_symmetry.space_group_name_H-M   'P 1'
#
loop_
_entity.id
_entity.type
_entity.pdbx_description
1 polymer ?
#
loop_
_entity_poly.entity_id
_entity_poly.type
_entity_poly.pdbx_seq_one_letter_code
_entity_poly.pdbx_strand_id
1 'polypeptide(L)'
;MQIPRHEFPTRNLVGILESRTEYFWEDVEELRTQPGWFAKLPADAINLFARRCVLDPESDKLETWEACVIAMQVSSALFASAQATTDSIECRIGDEMRTVRAGTLQWAHAGKWLNAFWLACICREKKRLNELCQFPVARLREADGVFDEYIYNWVEALQAYWLKRPDFGDKLVAAVDGTDPEVLRHAPRDGVLKIMYPPMNLLTQLARGDEEKFNTELAKALEWHKSYWTRDEDRALTAEGLIALGPLGVTCLAVQAGFTITVESEYLPKHLVAGAWINEFPT
;
A
#
# COMPACT_ATOMS: atom_id res chain seq x y z
N MET A 1 -21.67 -0.85 9.63
CA MET A 1 -22.14 -1.32 8.29
C MET A 1 -21.21 -2.42 7.81
N GLN A 2 -21.74 -3.56 7.36
CA GLN A 2 -20.93 -4.70 6.90
C GLN A 2 -20.78 -4.69 5.38
N ILE A 3 -19.55 -4.76 4.88
CA ILE A 3 -19.24 -4.86 3.45
C ILE A 3 -18.31 -6.08 3.23
N PRO A 4 -18.86 -7.25 2.86
CA PRO A 4 -18.04 -8.46 2.73
C PRO A 4 -17.15 -8.39 1.50
N ARG A 5 -15.97 -9.02 1.59
CA ARG A 5 -15.09 -9.18 0.43
C ARG A 5 -15.76 -10.06 -0.63
N HIS A 6 -15.31 -9.96 -1.87
CA HIS A 6 -15.73 -10.89 -2.92
C HIS A 6 -15.19 -12.30 -2.66
N GLU A 7 -15.87 -13.31 -3.19
CA GLU A 7 -15.39 -14.68 -3.06
C GLU A 7 -14.05 -14.86 -3.79
N PHE A 8 -13.13 -15.59 -3.16
CA PHE A 8 -11.84 -15.93 -3.74
C PHE A 8 -11.58 -17.43 -3.53
N PRO A 9 -11.07 -18.16 -4.55
CA PRO A 9 -10.80 -19.59 -4.40
C PRO A 9 -9.77 -19.89 -3.30
N THR A 10 -10.20 -20.62 -2.28
CA THR A 10 -9.35 -21.06 -1.16
C THR A 10 -8.83 -22.48 -1.31
N ARG A 11 -9.36 -23.24 -2.28
CA ARG A 11 -8.91 -24.61 -2.56
C ARG A 11 -7.41 -24.58 -2.91
N ASN A 12 -6.62 -25.35 -2.17
CA ASN A 12 -5.16 -25.43 -2.27
C ASN A 12 -4.41 -24.12 -1.96
N LEU A 13 -5.07 -23.08 -1.43
CA LEU A 13 -4.43 -21.79 -1.19
C LEU A 13 -3.29 -21.88 -0.17
N VAL A 14 -3.40 -22.76 0.84
CA VAL A 14 -2.32 -23.04 1.79
C VAL A 14 -1.05 -23.54 1.08
N GLY A 15 -1.16 -24.59 0.27
CA GLY A 15 0.00 -25.12 -0.47
C GLY A 15 0.55 -24.14 -1.52
N ILE A 16 -0.31 -23.31 -2.13
CA ILE A 16 0.13 -22.22 -3.01
C ILE A 16 0.92 -21.17 -2.20
N LEU A 17 0.46 -20.80 -1.02
CA LEU A 17 1.15 -19.84 -0.14
C LEU A 17 2.50 -20.38 0.32
N GLU A 18 2.58 -21.64 0.72
CA GLU A 18 3.83 -22.30 1.11
C GLU A 18 4.86 -22.23 -0.03
N SER A 19 4.50 -22.73 -1.21
CA SER A 19 5.38 -22.71 -2.39
C SER A 19 5.77 -21.30 -2.83
N ARG A 20 4.82 -20.35 -2.84
CA ARG A 20 5.11 -18.95 -3.20
C ARG A 20 5.99 -18.25 -2.17
N THR A 21 5.87 -18.60 -0.89
CA THR A 21 6.72 -18.05 0.17
C THR A 21 8.15 -18.54 0.03
N GLU A 22 8.35 -19.83 -0.31
CA GLU A 22 9.68 -20.39 -0.59
C GLU A 22 10.37 -19.64 -1.73
N TYR A 23 9.73 -19.54 -2.91
CA TYR A 23 10.27 -18.81 -4.05
C TYR A 23 10.52 -17.33 -3.75
N PHE A 24 9.63 -16.69 -2.98
CA PHE A 24 9.81 -15.30 -2.57
C PHE A 24 11.11 -15.11 -1.77
N TRP A 25 11.42 -16.02 -0.85
CA TRP A 25 12.65 -15.93 -0.07
C TRP A 25 13.90 -16.21 -0.91
N GLU A 26 13.85 -17.15 -1.87
CA GLU A 26 14.93 -17.35 -2.83
C GLU A 26 15.24 -16.05 -3.61
N ASP A 27 14.20 -15.36 -4.09
CA ASP A 27 14.35 -14.09 -4.81
C ASP A 27 14.86 -12.95 -3.90
N VAL A 28 14.50 -12.95 -2.61
CA VAL A 28 14.99 -11.96 -1.63
C VAL A 28 16.49 -12.10 -1.39
N GLU A 29 17.02 -13.33 -1.34
CA GLU A 29 18.46 -13.57 -1.15
C GLU A 29 19.29 -13.02 -2.32
N GLU A 30 18.72 -13.01 -3.52
CA GLU A 30 19.37 -12.47 -4.71
C GLU A 30 19.49 -10.93 -4.70
N LEU A 31 18.80 -10.21 -3.79
CA LEU A 31 18.88 -8.74 -3.71
C LEU A 31 20.29 -8.20 -3.42
N ARG A 32 21.17 -9.04 -2.85
CA ARG A 32 22.57 -8.67 -2.59
C ARG A 32 23.36 -8.38 -3.86
N THR A 33 23.02 -9.05 -4.97
CA THR A 33 23.77 -9.01 -6.23
C THR A 33 22.89 -8.54 -7.40
N GLN A 34 21.58 -8.78 -7.33
CA GLN A 34 20.62 -8.57 -8.40
C GLN A 34 19.48 -7.65 -7.93
N PRO A 35 19.66 -6.31 -7.95
CA PRO A 35 18.60 -5.36 -7.58
C PRO A 35 17.40 -5.41 -8.55
N GLY A 36 17.55 -6.09 -9.70
CA GLY A 36 16.50 -6.41 -10.66
C GLY A 36 15.23 -7.01 -10.06
N TRP A 37 15.36 -7.78 -8.98
CA TRP A 37 14.22 -8.40 -8.34
C TRP A 37 13.22 -7.41 -7.73
N PHE A 38 13.62 -6.17 -7.45
CA PHE A 38 12.69 -5.12 -7.05
C PHE A 38 11.66 -4.73 -8.13
N ALA A 39 11.83 -5.19 -9.37
CA ALA A 39 10.79 -5.13 -10.38
C ALA A 39 9.50 -5.82 -9.91
N LYS A 40 9.61 -6.99 -9.26
CA LYS A 40 8.47 -7.85 -8.87
C LYS A 40 8.28 -8.04 -7.36
N LEU A 41 9.37 -8.10 -6.58
CA LEU A 41 9.35 -8.52 -5.17
C LEU A 41 8.36 -7.74 -4.28
N PRO A 42 8.24 -6.40 -4.39
CA PRO A 42 7.23 -5.67 -3.62
C PRO A 42 5.79 -6.12 -3.91
N ALA A 43 5.47 -6.41 -5.18
CA ALA A 43 4.14 -6.89 -5.56
C ALA A 43 3.92 -8.33 -5.09
N ASP A 44 4.93 -9.20 -5.21
CA ASP A 44 4.86 -10.58 -4.70
C ASP A 44 4.62 -10.61 -3.19
N ALA A 45 5.30 -9.76 -2.41
CA ALA A 45 5.10 -9.65 -0.97
C ALA A 45 3.67 -9.20 -0.60
N ILE A 46 3.14 -8.18 -1.30
CA ILE A 46 1.75 -7.73 -1.13
C ILE A 46 0.77 -8.85 -1.48
N ASN A 47 1.03 -9.60 -2.55
CA ASN A 47 0.16 -10.70 -2.99
C ASN A 47 0.15 -11.87 -2.01
N LEU A 48 1.29 -12.19 -1.38
CA LEU A 48 1.37 -13.16 -0.27
C LEU A 48 0.55 -12.69 0.93
N PHE A 49 0.73 -11.43 1.35
CA PHE A 49 -0.03 -10.82 2.43
C PHE A 49 -1.55 -10.84 2.14
N ALA A 50 -1.96 -10.41 0.95
CA ALA A 50 -3.35 -10.37 0.52
C ALA A 50 -4.03 -11.75 0.54
N ARG A 51 -3.31 -12.79 0.10
CA ARG A 51 -3.78 -14.19 0.16
C ARG A 51 -3.87 -14.72 1.58
N ARG A 52 -2.98 -14.32 2.50
CA ARG A 52 -3.10 -14.66 3.92
C ARG A 52 -4.36 -14.06 4.53
N CYS A 53 -4.71 -12.82 4.19
CA CYS A 53 -5.98 -12.22 4.60
C CYS A 53 -7.22 -12.94 4.03
N VAL A 54 -7.09 -13.87 3.08
CA VAL A 54 -8.19 -14.75 2.67
C VAL A 54 -8.38 -15.92 3.64
N LEU A 55 -7.29 -16.50 4.12
CA LEU A 55 -7.30 -17.58 5.11
C LEU A 55 -7.50 -17.09 6.56
N ASP A 56 -7.32 -15.79 6.75
CA ASP A 56 -7.47 -15.07 8.01
C ASP A 56 -8.15 -13.70 7.75
N PRO A 57 -9.48 -13.70 7.54
CA PRO A 57 -10.23 -12.51 7.11
C PRO A 57 -10.20 -11.34 8.09
N GLU A 58 -10.00 -11.61 9.37
CA GLU A 58 -9.90 -10.59 10.41
C GLU A 58 -8.44 -10.18 10.68
N SER A 59 -7.47 -10.94 10.15
CA SER A 59 -6.02 -10.81 10.38
C SER A 59 -5.64 -11.01 11.85
N ASP A 60 -6.25 -12.00 12.49
CA ASP A 60 -6.02 -12.33 13.90
C ASP A 60 -4.78 -13.20 14.13
N LYS A 61 -4.17 -13.75 13.08
CA LYS A 61 -2.98 -14.61 13.16
C LYS A 61 -1.69 -13.83 13.03
N LEU A 62 -0.68 -14.24 13.78
CA LEU A 62 0.66 -13.68 13.76
C LEU A 62 1.25 -13.69 12.35
N GLU A 63 1.11 -14.80 11.63
CA GLU A 63 1.71 -14.98 10.29
C GLU A 63 1.09 -14.06 9.23
N THR A 64 -0.16 -13.63 9.43
CA THR A 64 -0.82 -12.64 8.56
C THR A 64 -0.21 -11.26 8.77
N TRP A 65 0.05 -10.89 10.03
CA TRP A 65 0.73 -9.64 10.36
C TRP A 65 2.19 -9.65 9.90
N GLU A 66 2.90 -10.76 10.10
CA GLU A 66 4.28 -10.94 9.64
C GLU A 66 4.41 -10.66 8.13
N ALA A 67 3.51 -11.21 7.32
CA ALA A 67 3.49 -10.96 5.88
C ALA A 67 3.24 -9.49 5.54
N CYS A 68 2.42 -8.77 6.32
CA CYS A 68 2.23 -7.33 6.17
C CYS A 68 3.54 -6.56 6.45
N VAL A 69 4.25 -6.93 7.52
CA VAL A 69 5.54 -6.35 7.90
C VAL A 69 6.61 -6.64 6.83
N ILE A 70 6.69 -7.87 6.32
CA ILE A 70 7.62 -8.23 5.23
C ILE A 70 7.32 -7.42 3.97
N ALA A 71 6.04 -7.28 3.59
CA ALA A 71 5.65 -6.46 2.44
C ALA A 71 6.07 -4.99 2.62
N MET A 72 5.88 -4.43 3.81
CA MET A 72 6.34 -3.08 4.15
C MET A 72 7.88 -2.97 4.05
N GLN A 73 8.62 -3.92 4.61
CA GLN A 73 10.08 -3.92 4.65
C GLN A 73 10.68 -3.98 3.25
N VAL A 74 10.23 -4.92 2.40
CA VAL A 74 10.69 -5.05 1.01
C VAL A 74 10.33 -3.79 0.20
N SER A 75 9.11 -3.28 0.35
CA SER A 75 8.68 -2.07 -0.35
C SER A 75 9.49 -0.84 0.08
N SER A 76 9.87 -0.73 1.35
CA SER A 76 10.73 0.35 1.84
C SER A 76 12.18 0.19 1.36
N ALA A 77 12.71 -1.04 1.33
CA ALA A 77 14.06 -1.34 0.89
C ALA A 77 14.30 -0.92 -0.57
N LEU A 78 13.28 -1.02 -1.43
CA LEU A 78 13.32 -0.48 -2.79
C LEU A 78 13.69 1.01 -2.79
N PHE A 79 12.97 1.83 -2.01
CA PHE A 79 13.19 3.28 -1.98
C PHE A 79 14.50 3.68 -1.29
N ALA A 80 14.88 2.95 -0.23
CA ALA A 80 16.18 3.14 0.40
C ALA A 80 17.33 2.83 -0.58
N SER A 81 17.22 1.75 -1.36
CA SER A 81 18.22 1.37 -2.37
C SER A 81 18.28 2.37 -3.54
N ALA A 82 17.14 2.98 -3.89
CA ALA A 82 17.06 3.99 -4.95
C ALA A 82 17.70 5.33 -4.55
N GLN A 83 17.75 5.64 -3.24
CA GLN A 83 18.43 6.83 -2.71
C GLN A 83 19.88 6.60 -2.30
N ALA A 84 20.33 5.35 -2.25
CA ALA A 84 21.65 5.00 -1.74
C ALA A 84 22.77 5.73 -2.49
N THR A 85 23.70 6.31 -1.72
CA THR A 85 24.92 6.94 -2.25
C THR A 85 26.12 5.98 -2.26
N THR A 86 25.94 4.80 -1.68
CA THR A 86 26.90 3.69 -1.61
C THR A 86 26.48 2.57 -2.56
N ASP A 87 27.37 1.60 -2.75
CA ASP A 87 27.11 0.44 -3.59
C ASP A 87 26.04 -0.51 -3.03
N SER A 88 25.86 -0.53 -1.71
CA SER A 88 24.85 -1.35 -1.05
C SER A 88 24.34 -0.64 0.20
N ILE A 89 23.21 -1.13 0.70
CA ILE A 89 22.61 -0.71 1.97
C ILE A 89 22.30 -1.93 2.82
N GLU A 90 22.22 -1.74 4.12
CA GLU A 90 21.69 -2.75 5.05
C GLU A 90 20.22 -2.46 5.30
N CYS A 91 19.36 -3.43 5.04
CA CYS A 91 17.91 -3.34 5.22
C CYS A 91 17.41 -4.54 5.99
N ARG A 92 16.52 -4.30 6.96
CA ARG A 92 15.77 -5.39 7.57
C ARG A 92 14.68 -5.88 6.63
N ILE A 93 14.68 -7.18 6.35
CA ILE A 93 13.61 -7.91 5.63
C ILE A 93 13.35 -9.18 6.46
N GLY A 94 12.10 -9.50 6.81
CA GLY A 94 11.80 -10.47 7.85
C GLY A 94 12.62 -10.25 9.12
N ASP A 95 13.18 -11.33 9.64
CA ASP A 95 13.96 -11.34 10.89
C ASP A 95 15.45 -11.01 10.71
N GLU A 96 15.91 -10.76 9.48
CA GLU A 96 17.33 -10.60 9.17
C GLU A 96 17.67 -9.18 8.67
N MET A 97 18.86 -8.70 9.05
CA MET A 97 19.51 -7.59 8.35
C MET A 97 20.17 -8.15 7.10
N ARG A 98 19.72 -7.69 5.93
CA ARG A 98 20.23 -8.12 4.63
C ARG A 98 20.95 -6.98 3.92
N THR A 99 22.05 -7.33 3.27
CA THR A 99 22.73 -6.45 2.31
C THR A 99 21.94 -6.40 1.01
N VAL A 100 21.53 -5.22 0.59
CA VAL A 100 20.80 -4.97 -0.66
C VAL A 100 21.67 -4.11 -1.59
N ARG A 101 21.82 -4.53 -2.84
CA ARG A 101 22.53 -3.74 -3.87
C ARG A 101 21.76 -2.44 -4.14
N ALA A 102 22.49 -1.32 -4.21
CA ALA A 102 21.97 -0.02 -4.60
C ALA A 102 21.57 0.02 -6.10
N GLY A 103 20.91 1.11 -6.52
CA GLY A 103 20.66 1.37 -7.94
C GLY A 103 19.31 0.88 -8.44
N THR A 104 18.28 1.01 -7.62
CA THR A 104 16.92 0.53 -7.92
C THR A 104 15.97 1.61 -8.45
N LEU A 105 16.49 2.80 -8.77
CA LEU A 105 15.70 3.98 -9.13
C LEU A 105 14.70 3.71 -10.26
N GLN A 106 15.09 2.93 -11.28
CA GLN A 106 14.20 2.61 -12.40
C GLN A 106 12.92 1.86 -11.98
N TRP A 107 12.92 1.15 -10.84
CA TRP A 107 11.73 0.47 -10.33
C TRP A 107 10.99 1.26 -9.25
N ALA A 108 11.50 2.41 -8.81
CA ALA A 108 10.97 3.20 -7.71
C ALA A 108 9.91 4.21 -8.17
N HIS A 109 8.92 3.79 -8.96
CA HIS A 109 7.89 4.68 -9.49
C HIS A 109 6.76 5.00 -8.48
N ALA A 110 5.95 6.02 -8.77
CA ALA A 110 4.94 6.56 -7.86
C ALA A 110 3.91 5.53 -7.33
N GLY A 111 3.44 4.60 -8.18
CA GLY A 111 2.55 3.52 -7.74
C GLY A 111 3.14 2.62 -6.64
N LYS A 112 4.43 2.25 -6.74
CA LYS A 112 5.11 1.47 -5.70
C LYS A 112 5.35 2.30 -4.44
N TRP A 113 5.55 3.61 -4.58
CA TRP A 113 5.69 4.51 -3.44
C TRP A 113 4.39 4.55 -2.62
N LEU A 114 3.23 4.63 -3.29
CA LEU A 114 1.93 4.58 -2.62
C LEU A 114 1.74 3.27 -1.86
N ASN A 115 2.07 2.13 -2.47
CA ASN A 115 2.01 0.83 -1.78
C ASN A 115 2.92 0.81 -0.53
N ALA A 116 4.16 1.25 -0.65
CA ALA A 116 5.10 1.33 0.47
C ALA A 116 4.59 2.23 1.60
N PHE A 117 4.04 3.39 1.25
CA PHE A 117 3.46 4.34 2.20
C PHE A 117 2.27 3.73 2.95
N TRP A 118 1.32 3.09 2.25
CA TRP A 118 0.16 2.47 2.89
C TRP A 118 0.54 1.31 3.81
N LEU A 119 1.47 0.45 3.38
CA LEU A 119 1.98 -0.63 4.23
C LEU A 119 2.64 -0.07 5.51
N ALA A 120 3.42 1.00 5.39
CA ALA A 120 4.03 1.66 6.55
C ALA A 120 2.99 2.35 7.47
N CYS A 121 1.88 2.87 6.93
CA CYS A 121 0.74 3.34 7.74
C CYS A 121 0.08 2.19 8.51
N ILE A 122 -0.13 1.03 7.87
CA ILE A 122 -0.75 -0.14 8.47
C ILE A 122 0.11 -0.68 9.62
N CYS A 123 1.42 -0.84 9.39
CA CYS A 123 2.37 -1.26 10.40
C CYS A 123 2.71 -0.17 11.43
N ARG A 124 2.27 1.08 11.20
CA ARG A 124 2.50 2.25 12.06
C ARG A 124 3.99 2.60 12.22
N GLU A 125 4.78 2.36 11.18
CA GLU A 125 6.22 2.53 11.15
C GLU A 125 6.65 3.95 10.80
N LYS A 126 6.72 4.80 11.84
CA LYS A 126 6.99 6.24 11.68
C LYS A 126 8.33 6.54 11.03
N LYS A 127 9.38 5.76 11.31
CA LYS A 127 10.72 5.96 10.74
C LYS A 127 10.68 5.78 9.21
N ARG A 128 10.08 4.67 8.75
CA ARG A 128 9.93 4.36 7.33
C ARG A 128 9.02 5.36 6.62
N LEU A 129 7.93 5.80 7.27
CA LEU A 129 7.08 6.88 6.76
C LEU A 129 7.87 8.19 6.57
N ASN A 130 8.72 8.57 7.52
CA ASN A 130 9.57 9.76 7.39
C ASN A 130 10.55 9.63 6.21
N GLU A 131 11.22 8.49 6.07
CA GLU A 131 12.17 8.22 4.99
C GLU A 131 11.48 8.25 3.61
N LEU A 132 10.34 7.57 3.48
CA LEU A 132 9.52 7.59 2.26
C LEU A 132 9.06 9.01 1.92
N CYS A 133 8.65 9.80 2.92
CA CYS A 133 8.18 11.17 2.70
C CYS A 133 9.30 12.16 2.33
N GLN A 134 10.56 11.80 2.56
CA GLN A 134 11.71 12.57 2.10
C GLN A 134 12.16 12.16 0.68
N PHE A 135 11.60 11.10 0.09
CA PHE A 135 11.93 10.68 -1.27
C PHE A 135 11.49 11.74 -2.30
N PRO A 136 12.40 12.32 -3.11
CA PRO A 136 12.03 13.39 -4.03
C PRO A 136 11.08 12.90 -5.12
N VAL A 137 9.94 13.57 -5.30
CA VAL A 137 8.94 13.21 -6.33
C VAL A 137 9.52 13.33 -7.73
N ALA A 138 10.48 14.22 -7.98
CA ALA A 138 11.22 14.30 -9.24
C ALA A 138 11.88 12.95 -9.60
N ARG A 139 12.42 12.22 -8.62
CA ARG A 139 13.03 10.90 -8.85
C ARG A 139 11.99 9.82 -9.16
N LEU A 140 10.77 9.93 -8.63
CA LEU A 140 9.68 9.02 -9.00
C LEU A 140 9.30 9.17 -10.49
N ARG A 141 9.52 10.35 -11.09
CA ARG A 141 9.28 10.62 -12.51
C ARG A 141 10.40 10.10 -13.42
N GLU A 142 11.60 9.91 -12.87
CA GLU A 142 12.75 9.34 -13.57
C GLU A 142 12.65 7.81 -13.66
N ALA A 143 11.86 7.18 -12.79
CA ALA A 143 11.63 5.73 -12.79
C ALA A 143 10.85 5.29 -14.05
N ASP A 144 10.95 4.00 -14.37
CA ASP A 144 10.26 3.42 -15.52
C ASP A 144 8.74 3.50 -15.35
N GLY A 145 8.07 3.84 -16.46
CA GLY A 145 6.61 3.94 -16.54
C GLY A 145 6.14 5.31 -16.96
N VAL A 146 4.88 5.40 -17.39
CA VAL A 146 4.24 6.66 -17.76
C VAL A 146 2.97 6.77 -16.92
N PHE A 147 2.88 7.84 -16.13
CA PHE A 147 1.76 8.08 -15.23
C PHE A 147 1.15 9.45 -15.51
N ASP A 148 -0.16 9.57 -15.28
CA ASP A 148 -0.83 10.85 -15.25
C ASP A 148 -0.36 11.71 -14.07
N GLU A 149 -0.42 13.03 -14.24
CA GLU A 149 0.15 14.00 -13.31
C GLU A 149 -0.43 13.90 -11.89
N TYR A 150 -1.70 13.48 -11.77
CA TYR A 150 -2.40 13.37 -10.49
C TYR A 150 -1.66 12.49 -9.49
N ILE A 151 -0.96 11.43 -9.94
CA ILE A 151 -0.31 10.50 -9.02
C ILE A 151 0.85 11.18 -8.28
N TYR A 152 1.55 12.10 -8.93
CA TYR A 152 2.67 12.83 -8.33
C TYR A 152 2.15 13.88 -7.36
N ASN A 153 1.10 14.62 -7.72
CA ASN A 153 0.40 15.49 -6.78
C ASN A 153 -0.12 14.71 -5.57
N TRP A 154 -0.57 13.46 -5.78
CA TRP A 154 -1.05 12.62 -4.71
C TRP A 154 0.07 12.20 -3.75
N VAL A 155 1.23 11.80 -4.27
CA VAL A 155 2.43 11.58 -3.45
C VAL A 155 2.79 12.85 -2.67
N GLU A 156 2.85 14.01 -3.33
CA GLU A 156 3.18 15.27 -2.67
C GLU A 156 2.18 15.65 -1.57
N ALA A 157 0.90 15.36 -1.75
CA ALA A 157 -0.13 15.57 -0.74
C ALA A 157 0.09 14.65 0.47
N LEU A 158 0.41 13.37 0.27
CA LEU A 158 0.72 12.45 1.35
C LEU A 158 1.99 12.83 2.11
N GLN A 159 3.04 13.24 1.38
CA GLN A 159 4.25 13.79 1.97
C GLN A 159 3.96 15.04 2.80
N ALA A 160 3.16 15.97 2.26
CA ALA A 160 2.79 17.20 2.94
C ALA A 160 1.93 16.95 4.19
N TYR A 161 0.97 16.02 4.10
CA TYR A 161 0.17 15.59 5.25
C TYR A 161 1.05 15.04 6.37
N TRP A 162 1.90 14.06 6.05
CA TRP A 162 2.73 13.38 7.03
C TRP A 162 3.78 14.30 7.67
N LEU A 163 4.47 15.10 6.85
CA LEU A 163 5.48 16.06 7.30
C LEU A 163 4.88 17.36 7.82
N LYS A 164 3.54 17.48 7.85
CA LYS A 164 2.81 18.68 8.30
C LYS A 164 3.22 19.95 7.57
N ARG A 165 3.43 19.85 6.25
CA ARG A 165 3.75 21.00 5.40
C ARG A 165 2.50 21.85 5.14
N PRO A 166 2.64 23.18 4.99
CA PRO A 166 1.50 24.08 4.79
C PRO A 166 0.80 23.92 3.43
N ASP A 167 1.46 23.33 2.44
CA ASP A 167 0.97 23.13 1.08
C ASP A 167 0.08 21.89 0.90
N PHE A 168 -0.21 21.15 1.98
CA PHE A 168 -1.00 19.93 1.94
C PHE A 168 -2.36 20.10 1.23
N GLY A 169 -3.11 21.15 1.56
CA GLY A 169 -4.43 21.40 0.97
C GLY A 169 -4.37 21.59 -0.54
N ASP A 170 -3.42 22.41 -1.00
CA ASP A 170 -3.24 22.70 -2.43
C ASP A 170 -2.84 21.44 -3.21
N LYS A 171 -1.93 20.63 -2.65
CA LYS A 171 -1.51 19.35 -3.26
C LYS A 171 -2.64 18.34 -3.32
N LEU A 172 -3.46 18.25 -2.28
CA LEU A 172 -4.61 17.36 -2.23
C LEU A 172 -5.66 17.74 -3.28
N VAL A 173 -5.97 19.03 -3.41
CA VAL A 173 -6.89 19.54 -4.44
C VAL A 173 -6.36 19.22 -5.84
N ALA A 174 -5.08 19.51 -6.11
CA ALA A 174 -4.47 19.21 -7.40
C ALA A 174 -4.46 17.70 -7.73
N ALA A 175 -4.32 16.84 -6.72
CA ALA A 175 -4.43 15.40 -6.89
C ALA A 175 -5.86 14.98 -7.26
N VAL A 176 -6.86 15.51 -6.54
CA VAL A 176 -8.29 15.23 -6.80
C VAL A 176 -8.72 15.73 -8.17
N ASP A 177 -8.41 16.98 -8.52
CA ASP A 177 -8.77 17.55 -9.83
C ASP A 177 -8.10 16.78 -10.98
N GLY A 178 -6.87 16.29 -10.75
CA GLY A 178 -6.16 15.46 -11.72
C GLY A 178 -6.78 14.07 -11.95
N THR A 179 -7.75 13.65 -11.14
CA THR A 179 -8.51 12.39 -11.36
C THR A 179 -9.67 12.56 -12.33
N ASP A 180 -9.94 13.77 -12.82
CA ASP A 180 -11.01 14.02 -13.79
C ASP A 180 -10.83 13.15 -15.06
N PRO A 181 -11.83 12.35 -15.46
CA PRO A 181 -11.77 11.51 -16.65
C PRO A 181 -11.41 12.23 -17.97
N GLU A 182 -11.65 13.54 -18.06
CA GLU A 182 -11.34 14.37 -19.22
C GLU A 182 -9.85 14.74 -19.31
N VAL A 183 -9.14 14.79 -18.18
CA VAL A 183 -7.70 15.14 -18.15
C VAL A 183 -6.77 13.93 -18.19
N LEU A 184 -7.28 12.75 -17.85
CA LEU A 184 -6.53 11.49 -17.87
C LEU A 184 -6.08 11.09 -19.28
N ARG A 185 -4.81 10.72 -19.41
CA ARG A 185 -4.15 10.33 -20.65
C ARG A 185 -3.69 8.87 -20.65
N HIS A 186 -3.28 8.35 -19.49
CA HIS A 186 -2.61 7.05 -19.41
C HIS A 186 -3.41 6.01 -18.62
N ALA A 187 -3.91 6.38 -17.44
CA ALA A 187 -4.56 5.46 -16.53
C ALA A 187 -6.02 5.15 -16.96
N PRO A 188 -6.49 3.90 -16.74
CA PRO A 188 -7.87 3.55 -17.01
C PRO A 188 -8.81 4.29 -16.05
N ARG A 189 -9.75 5.06 -16.61
CA ARG A 189 -10.72 5.89 -15.87
C ARG A 189 -11.43 5.16 -14.73
N ASP A 190 -11.89 3.93 -14.98
CA ASP A 190 -12.59 3.10 -13.98
C ASP A 190 -11.68 2.77 -12.77
N GLY A 191 -10.38 2.53 -13.01
CA GLY A 191 -9.40 2.29 -11.96
C GLY A 191 -9.08 3.56 -11.17
N VAL A 192 -8.92 4.70 -11.86
CA VAL A 192 -8.70 5.98 -11.17
C VAL A 192 -9.89 6.31 -10.26
N LEU A 193 -11.11 6.22 -10.78
CA LEU A 193 -12.33 6.53 -10.04
C LEU A 193 -12.56 5.60 -8.84
N LYS A 194 -12.42 4.29 -9.03
CA LYS A 194 -12.81 3.31 -8.00
C LYS A 194 -11.69 2.89 -7.05
N ILE A 195 -10.42 3.08 -7.43
CA ILE A 195 -9.27 2.65 -6.64
C ILE A 195 -8.41 3.83 -6.17
N MET A 196 -8.10 4.78 -7.05
CA MET A 196 -7.13 5.85 -6.73
C MET A 196 -7.75 7.07 -6.05
N TYR A 197 -8.95 7.49 -6.47
CA TYR A 197 -9.67 8.62 -5.91
C TYR A 197 -10.15 8.40 -4.46
N PRO A 198 -10.69 7.22 -4.06
CA PRO A 198 -11.29 7.08 -2.73
C PRO A 198 -10.36 7.37 -1.55
N PRO A 199 -9.07 6.94 -1.55
CA PRO A 199 -8.11 7.34 -0.52
C PRO A 199 -7.91 8.87 -0.39
N MET A 200 -7.98 9.62 -1.50
CA MET A 200 -7.88 11.09 -1.47
C MET A 200 -9.08 11.72 -0.79
N ASN A 201 -10.28 11.21 -1.10
CA ASN A 201 -11.51 11.65 -0.45
C ASN A 201 -11.50 11.31 1.05
N LEU A 202 -11.05 10.11 1.43
CA LEU A 202 -10.89 9.72 2.83
C LEU A 202 -9.91 10.63 3.58
N LEU A 203 -8.76 10.93 2.97
CA LEU A 203 -7.79 11.85 3.56
C LEU A 203 -8.35 13.27 3.72
N THR A 204 -9.21 13.71 2.79
CA THR A 204 -9.94 14.99 2.89
C THR A 204 -10.81 15.02 4.15
N GLN A 205 -11.59 13.96 4.41
CA GLN A 205 -12.47 13.92 5.58
C GLN A 205 -11.67 13.82 6.89
N LEU A 206 -10.58 13.03 6.87
CA LEU A 206 -9.66 12.95 8.00
C LEU A 206 -9.06 14.34 8.34
N ALA A 207 -8.57 15.06 7.34
CA ALA A 207 -8.00 16.40 7.54
C ALA A 207 -9.03 17.43 8.04
N ARG A 208 -10.31 17.24 7.71
CA ARG A 208 -11.42 18.08 8.20
C ARG A 208 -11.90 17.71 9.60
N GLY A 209 -11.48 16.56 10.14
CA GLY A 209 -12.02 16.06 11.41
C GLY A 209 -13.45 15.53 11.30
N ASP A 210 -13.93 15.22 10.08
CA ASP A 210 -15.31 14.81 9.83
C ASP A 210 -15.45 13.29 9.89
N GLU A 211 -15.60 12.75 11.11
CA GLU A 211 -15.69 11.30 11.37
C GLU A 211 -16.93 10.65 10.73
N GLU A 212 -18.08 11.33 10.76
CA GLU A 212 -19.33 10.80 10.17
C GLU A 212 -19.20 10.68 8.66
N LYS A 213 -18.68 11.74 8.01
CA LYS A 213 -18.44 11.72 6.57
C LYS A 213 -17.34 10.74 6.20
N PHE A 214 -16.30 10.60 7.01
CA PHE A 214 -15.24 9.60 6.80
C PHE A 214 -15.82 8.19 6.73
N ASN A 215 -16.65 7.79 7.70
CA ASN A 215 -17.28 6.47 7.71
C ASN A 215 -18.21 6.26 6.51
N THR A 216 -18.97 7.29 6.13
CA THR A 216 -19.85 7.25 4.95
C THR A 216 -19.06 7.04 3.65
N GLU A 217 -17.95 7.76 3.48
CA GLU A 217 -17.12 7.65 2.28
C GLU A 217 -16.25 6.39 2.29
N LEU A 218 -15.89 5.86 3.46
CA LEU A 218 -15.21 4.56 3.60
C LEU A 218 -16.10 3.43 3.12
N ALA A 219 -17.38 3.42 3.52
CA ALA A 219 -18.33 2.43 3.02
C ALA A 219 -18.40 2.42 1.48
N LYS A 220 -18.55 3.61 0.87
CA LYS A 220 -18.56 3.75 -0.59
C LYS A 220 -17.25 3.30 -1.24
N ALA A 221 -16.11 3.63 -0.64
CA ALA A 221 -14.80 3.21 -1.15
C ALA A 221 -14.68 1.69 -1.24
N LEU A 222 -15.20 0.96 -0.24
CA LEU A 222 -15.17 -0.50 -0.23
C LEU A 222 -16.17 -1.12 -1.22
N GLU A 223 -17.34 -0.51 -1.40
CA GLU A 223 -18.28 -0.92 -2.45
C GLU A 223 -17.69 -0.73 -3.85
N TRP A 224 -17.01 0.40 -4.09
CA TRP A 224 -16.32 0.66 -5.36
C TRP A 224 -15.13 -0.26 -5.58
N HIS A 225 -14.34 -0.54 -4.54
CA HIS A 225 -13.26 -1.52 -4.60
C HIS A 225 -13.82 -2.90 -4.98
N LYS A 226 -14.88 -3.36 -4.31
CA LYS A 226 -15.56 -4.61 -4.65
C LYS A 226 -16.04 -4.59 -6.11
N SER A 227 -16.76 -3.55 -6.53
CA SER A 227 -17.26 -3.40 -7.89
C SER A 227 -16.16 -3.43 -8.96
N TYR A 228 -15.00 -2.83 -8.68
CA TYR A 228 -13.88 -2.81 -9.61
C TYR A 228 -13.27 -4.20 -9.80
N TRP A 229 -13.04 -4.92 -8.70
CA TRP A 229 -12.39 -6.22 -8.71
C TRP A 229 -13.32 -7.37 -9.11
N THR A 230 -14.63 -7.23 -8.99
CA THR A 230 -15.61 -8.23 -9.47
C THR A 230 -16.20 -7.89 -10.83
N ARG A 231 -15.61 -6.95 -11.58
CA ARG A 231 -16.13 -6.54 -12.88
C ARG A 231 -16.07 -7.66 -13.92
N ASP A 232 -15.05 -8.50 -13.83
CA ASP A 232 -14.80 -9.65 -14.69
C ASP A 232 -14.08 -10.75 -13.90
N GLU A 233 -14.08 -11.97 -14.44
CA GLU A 233 -13.52 -13.15 -13.78
C GLU A 233 -12.01 -13.02 -13.54
N ASP A 234 -11.27 -12.41 -14.48
CA ASP A 234 -9.82 -12.24 -14.35
C ASP A 234 -9.49 -11.35 -13.14
N ARG A 235 -10.16 -10.20 -13.01
CA ARG A 235 -9.99 -9.30 -11.86
C ARG A 235 -10.39 -9.96 -10.54
N ALA A 236 -11.45 -10.75 -10.53
CA ALA A 236 -11.93 -11.41 -9.32
C ALA A 236 -10.92 -12.43 -8.75
N LEU A 237 -9.97 -12.87 -9.59
CA LEU A 237 -8.91 -13.81 -9.22
C LEU A 237 -7.56 -13.13 -8.92
N THR A 238 -7.48 -11.81 -8.99
CA THR A 238 -6.26 -11.05 -8.66
C THR A 238 -6.11 -10.86 -7.15
N ALA A 239 -4.88 -10.99 -6.65
CA ALA A 239 -4.62 -10.87 -5.22
C ALA A 239 -4.69 -9.41 -4.73
N GLU A 240 -4.40 -8.47 -5.63
CA GLU A 240 -4.49 -7.02 -5.41
C GLU A 240 -5.91 -6.58 -5.02
N GLY A 241 -6.93 -7.33 -5.44
CA GLY A 241 -8.32 -7.08 -5.06
C GLY A 241 -8.70 -7.51 -3.65
N LEU A 242 -7.89 -8.32 -2.97
CA LEU A 242 -8.29 -8.96 -1.72
C LEU A 242 -8.18 -8.06 -0.49
N ILE A 243 -7.50 -6.93 -0.61
CA ILE A 243 -7.35 -5.89 0.41
C ILE A 243 -7.53 -4.53 -0.26
N ALA A 244 -8.29 -3.64 0.37
CA ALA A 244 -8.38 -2.24 -0.06
C ALA A 244 -7.20 -1.44 0.51
N LEU A 245 -5.98 -1.65 -0.02
CA LEU A 245 -4.73 -1.18 0.61
C LEU A 245 -4.73 0.33 0.92
N GLY A 246 -5.16 1.17 -0.04
CA GLY A 246 -5.28 2.61 0.17
C GLY A 246 -6.30 2.98 1.26
N PRO A 247 -7.58 2.57 1.14
CA PRO A 247 -8.57 2.77 2.19
C PRO A 247 -8.14 2.23 3.57
N LEU A 248 -7.47 1.07 3.62
CA LEU A 248 -6.92 0.49 4.83
C LEU A 248 -5.85 1.38 5.47
N GLY A 249 -4.87 1.84 4.69
CA GLY A 249 -3.83 2.75 5.16
C GLY A 249 -4.40 4.05 5.75
N VAL A 250 -5.35 4.69 5.05
CA VAL A 250 -6.00 5.91 5.54
C VAL A 250 -6.86 5.65 6.78
N THR A 251 -7.54 4.49 6.86
CA THR A 251 -8.30 4.09 8.04
C THR A 251 -7.39 3.91 9.26
N CYS A 252 -6.20 3.33 9.11
CA CYS A 252 -5.22 3.24 10.18
C CYS A 252 -4.76 4.63 10.66
N LEU A 253 -4.56 5.59 9.76
CA LEU A 253 -4.27 6.98 10.13
C LEU A 253 -5.44 7.64 10.89
N ALA A 254 -6.68 7.38 10.47
CA ALA A 254 -7.87 7.91 11.13
C ALA A 254 -8.02 7.37 12.56
N VAL A 255 -7.80 6.07 12.77
CA VAL A 255 -7.78 5.47 14.11
C VAL A 255 -6.70 6.09 14.99
N GLN A 256 -5.50 6.33 14.46
CA GLN A 256 -4.44 7.04 15.20
C GLN A 256 -4.80 8.48 15.53
N ALA A 257 -5.66 9.12 14.73
CA ALA A 257 -6.20 10.46 14.99
C ALA A 257 -7.42 10.44 15.94
N GLY A 258 -7.85 9.26 16.40
CA GLY A 258 -8.95 9.09 17.36
C GLY A 258 -10.32 8.82 16.73
N PHE A 259 -10.40 8.57 15.43
CA PHE A 259 -11.68 8.28 14.78
C PHE A 259 -12.20 6.91 15.18
N THR A 260 -13.52 6.81 15.42
CA THR A 260 -14.21 5.54 15.55
C THR A 260 -14.64 5.02 14.17
N ILE A 261 -14.18 3.82 13.81
CA ILE A 261 -14.53 3.17 12.55
C ILE A 261 -15.73 2.25 12.76
N THR A 262 -16.80 2.49 12.02
CA THR A 262 -18.10 1.80 12.12
C THR A 262 -18.39 0.89 10.92
N VAL A 263 -17.50 0.90 9.93
CA VAL A 263 -17.55 0.03 8.76
C VAL A 263 -16.72 -1.21 9.04
N GLU A 264 -17.32 -2.38 8.85
CA GLU A 264 -16.67 -3.68 9.01
C GLU A 264 -16.55 -4.35 7.63
N SER A 265 -15.36 -4.86 7.31
CA SER A 265 -15.07 -5.47 6.02
C SER A 265 -13.81 -6.31 6.08
N GLU A 266 -13.79 -7.46 5.39
CA GLU A 266 -12.60 -8.28 5.21
C GLU A 266 -11.56 -7.64 4.27
N TYR A 267 -11.93 -6.58 3.52
CA TYR A 267 -10.96 -5.72 2.83
C TYR A 267 -10.19 -4.80 3.78
N LEU A 268 -10.71 -4.61 5.01
CA LEU A 268 -10.15 -3.82 6.10
C LEU A 268 -10.02 -4.67 7.37
N PRO A 269 -9.15 -5.70 7.38
CA PRO A 269 -9.10 -6.64 8.50
C PRO A 269 -8.95 -5.93 9.85
N LYS A 270 -9.89 -6.20 10.77
CA LYS A 270 -10.07 -5.40 11.99
C LYS A 270 -8.84 -5.39 12.89
N HIS A 271 -8.07 -6.47 12.93
CA HIS A 271 -6.85 -6.54 13.74
C HIS A 271 -5.70 -5.71 13.13
N LEU A 272 -5.67 -5.51 11.81
CA LEU A 272 -4.77 -4.55 11.15
C LEU A 272 -5.15 -3.11 11.51
N VAL A 273 -6.44 -2.78 11.42
CA VAL A 273 -6.96 -1.45 11.78
C VAL A 273 -6.68 -1.12 13.25
N ALA A 274 -6.98 -2.07 14.16
CA ALA A 274 -6.73 -1.94 15.59
C ALA A 274 -5.22 -1.91 15.93
N GLY A 275 -4.40 -2.54 15.09
CA GLY A 275 -2.96 -2.66 15.31
C GLY A 275 -2.63 -3.67 16.40
N ALA A 276 -3.26 -4.84 16.34
CA ALA A 276 -3.21 -5.84 17.41
C ALA A 276 -1.81 -6.42 17.68
N TRP A 277 -0.91 -6.40 16.69
CA TRP A 277 0.42 -7.02 16.75
C TRP A 277 1.57 -6.00 16.56
N ILE A 278 1.34 -4.72 16.85
CA ILE A 278 2.42 -3.71 16.77
C ILE A 278 3.50 -4.05 17.80
N ASN A 279 4.77 -3.92 17.39
CA ASN A 279 5.97 -4.24 18.18
C ASN A 279 6.23 -5.75 18.39
N GLU A 280 5.44 -6.64 17.80
CA GLU A 280 5.66 -8.09 17.88
C GLU A 280 6.72 -8.57 16.86
N PHE A 281 7.13 -7.70 15.94
CA PHE A 281 8.11 -7.99 14.90
C PHE A 281 9.19 -6.92 14.87
N PRO A 282 10.45 -7.26 14.53
CA PRO A 282 11.50 -6.28 14.35
C PRO A 282 11.25 -5.48 13.06
N THR A 283 11.22 -4.15 13.15
CA THR A 283 10.89 -3.25 12.04
C THR A 283 12.00 -2.30 11.62
#